data_AF-A0A430RDR7-F1
#
_entry.id   AF-A0A430RDR7-F1
#
_cell.length_a   1.000
_cell.length_b   1.000
_cell.length_c   1.000
_cell.angle_alpha   90.00
_cell.angle_beta   90.00
_cell.angle_gamma   90.00
#
_symmetry.space_group_name_H-M   'P 1'
#
loop_
_entity.id
_entity.type
_entity.pdbx_description
1 polymer ?
#
loop_
_entity_poly.entity_id
_entity_poly.type
_entity_poly.pdbx_seq_one_letter_code
_entity_poly.pdbx_strand_id
1 'polypeptide(L)'
;MTEVEARRARAGEDLALAFALAERSPRWAAVVLFYGVHHALLAWALERLPQAPTPQSYAQVQGLLKRAGLPRGVRKAYERLLGLSWQARYDPKAGDEALWTQALEEYARVEAFLLGP
;
A
#
# COMPACT_ATOMS: atom_id res chain seq x y z
N MET A 1 6.99 17.51 -12.54
CA MET A 1 6.79 16.40 -11.61
C MET A 1 6.66 15.12 -12.43
N THR A 2 7.56 14.17 -12.24
CA THR A 2 7.53 12.84 -12.87
C THR A 2 6.43 11.97 -12.23
N GLU A 3 6.04 10.88 -12.88
CA GLU A 3 5.08 9.91 -12.31
C GLU A 3 5.60 9.37 -10.96
N VAL A 4 6.90 9.06 -10.85
CA VAL A 4 7.52 8.61 -9.60
C VAL A 4 7.36 9.63 -8.49
N GLU A 5 7.67 10.91 -8.76
CA GLU A 5 7.54 11.99 -7.78
C GLU A 5 6.08 12.18 -7.34
N ALA A 6 5.14 12.14 -8.29
CA ALA A 6 3.71 12.24 -7.99
C ALA A 6 3.23 11.08 -7.09
N ARG A 7 3.68 9.85 -7.38
CA ARG A 7 3.36 8.68 -6.56
C ARG A 7 3.98 8.75 -5.16
N ARG A 8 5.20 9.26 -5.02
CA ARG A 8 5.80 9.48 -3.70
C ARG A 8 5.06 10.51 -2.87
N ALA A 9 4.73 11.65 -3.46
CA ALA A 9 3.96 12.69 -2.79
C ALA A 9 2.63 12.13 -2.31
N ARG A 10 1.92 11.42 -3.19
CA ARG A 10 0.65 10.80 -2.86
C ARG A 10 0.77 9.73 -1.78
N ALA A 11 1.81 8.91 -1.82
CA ALA A 11 2.07 7.92 -0.79
C ALA A 11 2.25 8.58 0.59
N GLY A 12 3.01 9.68 0.67
CA GLY A 12 3.21 10.43 1.90
C GLY A 12 1.90 11.02 2.44
N GLU A 13 1.10 11.66 1.58
CA GLU A 13 -0.21 12.22 1.94
C GLU A 13 -1.18 11.14 2.47
N ASP A 14 -1.30 10.03 1.75
CA ASP A 14 -2.21 8.95 2.13
C ASP A 14 -1.73 8.26 3.42
N LEU A 15 -0.43 8.01 3.60
CA LEU A 15 0.10 7.45 4.86
C LEU A 15 -0.18 8.38 6.04
N ALA A 16 0.09 9.68 5.92
CA ALA A 16 -0.19 10.66 6.97
C ALA A 16 -1.69 10.69 7.34
N LEU A 17 -2.56 10.67 6.32
CA LEU A 17 -4.01 10.62 6.53
C LEU A 17 -4.45 9.32 7.21
N ALA A 18 -3.90 8.18 6.82
CA ALA A 18 -4.22 6.88 7.43
C ALA A 18 -3.95 6.90 8.95
N PHE A 19 -2.76 7.37 9.35
CA PHE A 19 -2.41 7.48 10.76
C PHE A 19 -3.26 8.51 11.52
N ALA A 20 -3.59 9.64 10.89
CA ALA A 20 -4.48 10.65 11.50
C ALA A 20 -5.92 10.13 11.71
N LEU A 21 -6.37 9.16 10.91
CA LEU A 21 -7.69 8.55 11.02
C LEU A 21 -7.75 7.41 12.04
N ALA A 22 -6.61 6.85 12.46
CA ALA A 22 -6.54 5.59 13.19
C ALA A 22 -7.46 5.53 14.42
N GLU A 23 -7.52 6.59 15.23
CA GLU A 23 -8.33 6.63 16.45
C GLU A 23 -9.82 6.84 16.17
N ARG A 24 -10.15 7.67 15.16
CA ARG A 24 -11.53 8.10 14.89
C ARG A 24 -12.26 7.18 13.92
N SER A 25 -11.51 6.52 13.05
CA SER A 25 -12.03 5.62 12.05
C SER A 25 -10.98 4.59 11.63
N PRO A 26 -10.71 3.58 12.49
CA PRO A 26 -9.71 2.55 12.21
C PRO A 26 -9.95 1.82 10.87
N ARG A 27 -11.23 1.67 10.51
CA ARG A 27 -11.66 1.11 9.22
C ARG A 27 -11.18 1.94 8.04
N TRP A 28 -11.44 3.26 8.06
CA TRP A 28 -10.97 4.15 7.00
C TRP A 28 -9.46 4.31 7.02
N ALA A 29 -8.83 4.29 8.20
CA ALA A 29 -7.38 4.26 8.33
C ALA A 29 -6.77 3.06 7.58
N ALA A 30 -7.31 1.85 7.74
CA ALA A 30 -6.85 0.67 7.02
C ALA A 30 -7.01 0.78 5.49
N VAL A 31 -8.11 1.38 5.03
CA VAL A 31 -8.33 1.65 3.59
C VAL A 31 -7.27 2.59 3.04
N VAL A 32 -7.06 3.73 3.70
CA VAL A 32 -6.12 4.75 3.24
C VAL A 32 -4.68 4.26 3.35
N LEU A 33 -4.35 3.47 4.38
CA LEU A 33 -3.03 2.86 4.57
C LEU A 33 -2.62 2.02 3.35
N PHE A 34 -3.55 1.22 2.82
CA PHE A 34 -3.30 0.46 1.59
C PHE A 34 -2.95 1.37 0.41
N TYR A 35 -3.65 2.49 0.21
CA TYR A 35 -3.35 3.41 -0.89
C TYR A 35 -1.98 4.09 -0.74
N GLY A 36 -1.61 4.46 0.49
CA GLY A 36 -0.27 4.95 0.80
C GLY A 36 0.82 3.94 0.42
N VAL A 37 0.67 2.69 0.87
CA VAL A 37 1.57 1.58 0.51
C VAL A 37 1.60 1.32 -1.00
N HIS A 38 0.44 1.33 -1.64
CA HIS A 38 0.28 1.09 -3.06
C HIS A 38 1.08 2.11 -3.88
N HIS A 39 0.95 3.40 -3.56
CA HIS A 39 1.69 4.45 -4.25
C HIS A 39 3.19 4.41 -3.95
N ALA A 40 3.59 4.06 -2.72
CA ALA A 40 5.01 3.90 -2.37
C ALA A 40 5.67 2.77 -3.18
N LEU A 41 5.04 1.60 -3.23
CA LEU A 41 5.56 0.45 -3.97
C LEU A 41 5.52 0.66 -5.49
N LEU A 42 4.49 1.36 -5.99
CA LEU A 42 4.42 1.72 -7.40
C LEU A 42 5.54 2.68 -7.80
N ALA A 43 5.81 3.72 -6.99
CA ALA A 43 6.95 4.60 -7.20
C ALA A 43 8.27 3.81 -7.22
N TRP A 44 8.50 2.97 -6.21
CA TRP A 44 9.69 2.11 -6.08
C TRP A 44 9.92 1.22 -7.31
N ALA A 45 8.84 0.68 -7.89
CA ALA A 45 8.93 -0.18 -9.07
C ALA A 45 9.17 0.60 -10.36
N LEU A 46 8.53 1.76 -10.52
CA LEU A 46 8.71 2.62 -11.69
C LEU A 46 10.11 3.21 -11.77
N GLU A 47 10.77 3.48 -10.63
CA GLU A 47 12.19 3.88 -10.63
C GLU A 47 13.12 2.82 -11.19
N ARG A 48 12.83 1.55 -10.92
CA ARG A 48 13.62 0.41 -11.40
C ARG A 48 13.29 0.05 -12.84
N LEU A 49 12.09 0.38 -13.29
CA LEU A 49 11.57 0.08 -14.61
C LEU A 49 10.97 1.35 -15.24
N PRO A 50 11.78 2.37 -15.57
CA PRO A 50 11.28 3.68 -16.01
C PRO A 50 10.52 3.65 -17.34
N GLN A 51 10.70 2.60 -18.14
CA GLN A 51 10.00 2.39 -19.41
C GLN A 51 8.68 1.60 -19.24
N ALA A 52 8.36 1.15 -18.02
CA ALA A 52 7.12 0.43 -17.79
C ALA A 52 5.91 1.39 -17.90
N PRO A 53 4.83 0.97 -18.57
CA PRO A 53 3.61 1.78 -18.63
C PRO A 53 2.96 1.89 -17.24
N THR A 54 2.26 2.99 -17.00
CA THR A 54 1.46 3.19 -15.79
C THR A 54 0.37 2.11 -15.70
N PRO A 55 0.35 1.29 -14.64
CA PRO A 55 -0.65 0.24 -14.47
C PRO A 55 -2.08 0.80 -14.37
N GLN A 56 -3.03 0.10 -14.97
CA GLN A 56 -4.47 0.42 -14.98
C GLN A 56 -5.30 -0.50 -14.08
N SER A 57 -4.67 -1.49 -13.43
CA SER A 57 -5.34 -2.43 -12.53
C SER A 57 -4.39 -2.98 -11.47
N TYR A 58 -4.95 -3.48 -10.35
CA TYR A 58 -4.15 -4.11 -9.30
C TYR A 58 -3.36 -5.34 -9.79
N ALA A 59 -3.91 -6.09 -10.75
CA ALA A 59 -3.20 -7.22 -11.36
C ALA A 59 -1.96 -6.75 -12.16
N GLN A 60 -2.09 -5.65 -12.90
CA GLN A 60 -0.95 -5.05 -13.60
C GLN A 60 0.10 -4.51 -12.62
N VAL A 61 -0.33 -3.92 -11.50
CA VAL A 61 0.58 -3.48 -10.42
C VAL A 61 1.34 -4.67 -9.84
N GLN A 62 0.66 -5.76 -9.47
CA GLN A 62 1.33 -6.97 -8.95
C GLN A 62 2.36 -7.54 -9.95
N GLY A 63 2.02 -7.56 -11.24
CA GLY A 63 2.94 -7.94 -12.31
C GLY A 63 4.17 -7.03 -12.37
N LEU A 64 3.96 -5.71 -12.28
CA LEU A 64 5.04 -4.72 -12.26
C LEU A 64 5.94 -4.88 -11.03
N LEU A 65 5.37 -5.01 -9.83
CA LEU A 65 6.12 -5.23 -8.58
C LEU A 65 6.99 -6.49 -8.66
N LYS A 66 6.45 -7.58 -9.22
CA LYS A 66 7.20 -8.81 -9.45
C LYS A 66 8.37 -8.60 -10.41
N ARG A 67 8.15 -7.93 -11.55
CA ARG A 67 9.21 -7.64 -12.54
C ARG A 67 10.29 -6.71 -11.99
N ALA A 68 9.91 -5.75 -11.15
CA ALA A 68 10.84 -4.83 -10.48
C ALA A 68 11.68 -5.52 -9.37
N GLY A 69 11.44 -6.81 -9.10
CA GLY A 69 12.22 -7.60 -8.14
C GLY A 69 11.70 -7.52 -6.71
N LEU A 70 10.44 -7.12 -6.48
CA LEU A 70 9.90 -7.00 -5.13
C LEU A 70 9.90 -8.39 -4.44
N PRO A 71 10.51 -8.53 -3.24
CA PRO A 71 10.61 -9.80 -2.55
C PRO A 71 9.23 -10.44 -2.33
N ARG A 72 9.17 -11.78 -2.41
CA ARG A 72 7.91 -12.53 -2.27
C ARG A 72 7.18 -12.22 -0.95
N GLY A 73 7.93 -12.05 0.15
CA GLY A 73 7.36 -11.70 1.45
C GLY A 73 6.63 -10.35 1.43
N VAL A 74 7.25 -9.34 0.81
CA VAL A 74 6.68 -7.99 0.69
C VAL A 74 5.48 -7.99 -0.26
N ARG A 75 5.54 -8.74 -1.37
CA ARG A 75 4.39 -8.91 -2.27
C ARG A 75 3.18 -9.54 -1.57
N LYS A 76 3.40 -10.54 -0.71
CA LYS A 76 2.33 -11.13 0.11
C LYS A 76 1.74 -10.13 1.10
N ALA A 77 2.57 -9.31 1.75
CA ALA A 77 2.09 -8.26 2.65
C ALA A 77 1.22 -7.23 1.90
N TYR A 78 1.65 -6.80 0.71
CA TYR A 78 0.85 -5.95 -0.17
C TYR A 78 -0.50 -6.58 -0.55
N GLU A 79 -0.51 -7.86 -0.94
CA GLU A 79 -1.75 -8.59 -1.27
C GLU A 79 -2.71 -8.69 -0.06
N ARG A 80 -2.16 -8.90 1.14
CA ARG A 80 -2.95 -8.92 2.39
C ARG A 80 -3.51 -7.55 2.74
N LEU A 81 -2.72 -6.48 2.60
CA LEU A 81 -3.20 -5.11 2.77
C LEU A 81 -4.33 -4.78 1.80
N LEU A 82 -4.23 -5.21 0.53
CA LEU A 82 -5.32 -5.06 -0.42
C LEU A 82 -6.58 -5.79 0.07
N GLY A 83 -6.48 -7.03 0.53
CA GLY A 83 -7.60 -7.78 1.10
C GLY A 83 -8.24 -7.09 2.32
N LEU A 84 -7.42 -6.63 3.27
CA LEU A 84 -7.87 -5.90 4.46
C LEU A 84 -8.54 -4.58 4.08
N SER A 85 -8.02 -3.84 3.10
CA SER A 85 -8.64 -2.61 2.62
C SER A 85 -10.02 -2.87 1.98
N TRP A 86 -10.15 -3.96 1.22
CA TRP A 86 -11.44 -4.39 0.66
C TRP A 86 -12.44 -4.77 1.75
N GLN A 87 -12.01 -5.56 2.72
CA GLN A 87 -12.85 -5.93 3.86
C GLN A 87 -13.28 -4.68 4.63
N ALA A 88 -12.34 -3.80 4.98
CA ALA A 88 -12.63 -2.54 5.66
C ALA A 88 -13.59 -1.65 4.85
N ARG A 89 -13.49 -1.63 3.53
CA ARG A 89 -14.36 -0.79 2.70
C ARG A 89 -15.77 -1.34 2.52
N TYR A 90 -15.90 -2.66 2.41
CA TYR A 90 -17.12 -3.29 1.88
C TYR A 90 -17.81 -4.25 2.85
N ASP A 91 -17.14 -4.76 3.88
CA ASP A 91 -17.76 -5.61 4.90
C ASP A 91 -18.23 -4.77 6.10
N PRO A 92 -19.55 -4.54 6.26
CA PRO A 92 -20.08 -3.74 7.37
C PRO A 92 -19.91 -4.42 8.73
N LYS A 93 -19.63 -5.73 8.77
CA LYS A 93 -19.50 -6.53 10.00
C LYS A 93 -18.05 -6.71 10.44
N ALA A 94 -17.08 -6.23 9.68
CA ALA A 94 -15.67 -6.36 10.03
C ALA A 94 -15.35 -5.54 11.30
N GLY A 95 -14.56 -6.12 12.19
CA GLY A 95 -14.15 -5.47 13.45
C GLY A 95 -13.08 -4.40 13.19
N ASP A 96 -13.38 -3.15 13.54
CA ASP A 96 -12.57 -1.98 13.18
C ASP A 96 -11.14 -2.02 13.75
N GLU A 97 -10.99 -2.24 15.05
CA GLU A 97 -9.67 -2.26 15.70
C GLU A 97 -8.82 -3.45 15.23
N ALA A 98 -9.45 -4.61 15.01
CA ALA A 98 -8.77 -5.79 14.51
C ALA A 98 -8.27 -5.59 13.07
N LEU A 99 -9.04 -4.91 12.21
CA LEU A 99 -8.64 -4.58 10.85
C LEU A 99 -7.42 -3.64 10.84
N TRP A 100 -7.45 -2.58 11.63
CA TRP A 100 -6.35 -1.64 11.72
C TRP A 100 -5.07 -2.30 12.24
N THR A 101 -5.17 -3.10 13.31
CA THR A 101 -4.02 -3.82 13.87
C THR A 101 -3.39 -4.76 12.84
N GLN A 102 -4.19 -5.58 12.16
CA GLN A 102 -3.70 -6.47 11.10
C GLN A 102 -3.09 -5.69 9.92
N ALA A 103 -3.67 -4.55 9.56
CA ALA A 103 -3.13 -3.70 8.50
C ALA A 103 -1.77 -3.11 8.89
N LEU A 104 -1.59 -2.69 10.15
CA LEU A 104 -0.31 -2.21 10.67
C LEU A 104 0.77 -3.30 10.67
N GLU A 105 0.43 -4.54 11.02
CA GLU A 105 1.38 -5.66 10.99
C GLU A 105 1.91 -5.95 9.57
N GLU A 106 1.04 -5.88 8.57
CA GLU A 106 1.44 -6.06 7.18
C GLU A 106 2.16 -4.83 6.64
N TYR A 107 1.76 -3.62 7.03
CA TYR A 107 2.47 -2.38 6.70
C TYR A 107 3.90 -2.39 7.22
N ALA A 108 4.14 -2.80 8.47
CA ALA A 108 5.47 -2.85 9.06
C ALA A 108 6.45 -3.71 8.24
N ARG A 109 5.97 -4.80 7.62
CA ARG A 109 6.78 -5.64 6.71
C ARG A 109 7.18 -4.91 5.43
N VAL A 110 6.28 -4.08 4.91
CA VAL A 110 6.54 -3.28 3.70
C VAL A 110 7.42 -2.08 4.02
N GLU A 111 7.15 -1.40 5.14
CA GLU A 111 7.94 -0.27 5.63
C GLU A 111 9.39 -0.68 5.89
N ALA A 112 9.61 -1.78 6.62
CA ALA A 112 10.96 -2.31 6.87
C ALA A 112 11.73 -2.59 5.57
N PHE A 113 11.04 -3.01 4.50
CA PHE A 113 11.66 -3.19 3.19
C PHE A 113 11.98 -1.84 2.52
N LEU A 114 11.06 -0.88 2.56
CA LEU A 114 11.23 0.44 1.94
C LEU A 114 12.29 1.30 2.62
N LEU A 115 12.49 1.11 3.93
CA LEU A 115 13.50 1.78 4.74
C LEU A 115 14.83 1.00 4.85
N GLY A 116 14.88 -0.23 4.34
CA GLY A 116 16.09 -1.03 4.33
C GLY A 116 17.18 -0.45 3.43
N PRO A 117 18.47 -0.71 3.73
CA PRO A 117 19.61 -0.21 2.95
C PRO A 117 19.67 -0.76 1.52
#